data_AF-A0A4Q0AWI4-F1
#
_entry.id   AF-A0A4Q0AWI4-F1
#
_cell.length_a   1.000
_cell.length_b   1.000
_cell.length_c   1.000
_cell.angle_alpha   90.00
_cell.angle_beta   90.00
_cell.angle_gamma   90.00
#
_symmetry.space_group_name_H-M   'P 1'
#
loop_
_entity.id
_entity.type
_entity.pdbx_description
1 polymer ?
#
loop_
_entity_poly.entity_id
_entity_poly.type
_entity_poly.pdbx_seq_one_letter_code
_entity_poly.pdbx_strand_id
1 'polypeptide(L)'
;MMQHTAPHSFHIPVMGLAYTIDSPIKVARFGIASAISIVEDNLIEMMRRYYYHSVQEKFFPIPATEQDYRAKRITDYLNLVNKIVQQQIEKVKEAAFETGSDIVKYFELLPDNNKWKQVYKLLMQTDDTDEKINSALLLRQQITAGSIDVNIMTKADKNNYDKNGTLLEDGSDAVAALRGYANSDLSNSTIIFSAGMNPRVYNYLEKCPQFAADEEGNFKKKIAIKVSDYRSALIQGKYLAKKGIWVSEFRIESGLNCGGHAFATDGYLMGPILETFKTKKEELTHTLFELYYQSNLAKKRHIANHPPPIKITIQGGIGTAEEANFLQQFFQVDSIGWGTPFLLVPEATTVDEDTLHLLCAAGKEDVVLSKNSPLGVRFHYLRGTTADKEKNDRISRGKPGSPCTEKHLAFNTEFTEEPVCTASIKYQQLKIAQLQSLKLPYHEYEHRLKEVLDKECLCVGLSNAAAAVYNISFVKNYEAINICPGPNIAHFSKIVSLQNMVDHIYGRTNILANNNRPHVFIAELHLYIAYLKEQLEEDEQLNSTNRTKYFTSYINNLHEGIDYYFNLTNTGLITDTNFKAALLTAQKEIQAIATMKILCM
;
A
#
# COMPACT_ATOMS: atom_id res chain seq x y z
N MET A 1 -8.60 29.07 10.86
CA MET A 1 -8.37 28.58 9.49
C MET A 1 -9.30 27.40 9.23
N MET A 2 -9.88 27.29 8.04
CA MET A 2 -10.74 26.15 7.71
C MET A 2 -9.91 24.87 7.67
N GLN A 3 -10.36 23.83 8.38
CA GLN A 3 -9.86 22.47 8.19
C GLN A 3 -10.11 22.11 6.71
N HIS A 4 -9.03 22.09 5.91
CA HIS A 4 -9.14 21.72 4.50
C HIS A 4 -9.60 20.26 4.40
N THR A 5 -10.84 20.07 3.95
CA THR A 5 -11.35 18.76 3.55
C THR A 5 -10.66 18.33 2.27
N ALA A 6 -10.27 17.07 2.18
CA ALA A 6 -9.66 16.53 0.96
C ALA A 6 -10.67 16.66 -0.20
N PRO A 7 -10.23 17.09 -1.41
CA PRO A 7 -11.14 17.25 -2.54
C PRO A 7 -11.80 15.94 -2.98
N HIS A 8 -11.09 14.83 -2.77
CA HIS A 8 -11.53 13.48 -3.12
C HIS A 8 -11.75 12.61 -1.88
N SER A 9 -12.74 11.74 -1.98
CA SER A 9 -13.05 10.71 -0.97
C SER A 9 -12.22 9.42 -1.15
N PHE A 10 -11.26 9.42 -2.08
CA PHE A 10 -10.34 8.31 -2.33
C PHE A 10 -8.88 8.79 -2.36
N HIS A 11 -7.95 7.83 -2.30
CA HIS A 11 -6.52 8.09 -2.48
C HIS A 11 -5.85 6.94 -3.25
N ILE A 12 -4.68 7.21 -3.84
CA ILE A 12 -3.83 6.19 -4.49
C ILE A 12 -2.82 5.68 -3.43
N PRO A 13 -2.93 4.44 -2.95
CA PRO A 13 -1.99 3.90 -1.98
C PRO A 13 -0.65 3.58 -2.65
N VAL A 14 0.37 3.29 -1.83
CA VAL A 14 1.65 2.78 -2.33
C VAL A 14 1.44 1.42 -3.01
N MET A 15 2.02 1.22 -4.19
CA MET A 15 1.85 -0.01 -4.98
C MET A 15 3.19 -0.64 -5.39
N GLY A 16 4.14 -0.76 -4.47
CA GLY A 16 5.49 -1.28 -4.73
C GLY A 16 6.55 -0.20 -4.59
N LEU A 17 7.65 -0.32 -5.35
CA LEU A 17 8.76 0.65 -5.30
C LEU A 17 8.61 1.71 -6.40
N ALA A 18 8.69 1.32 -7.67
CA ALA A 18 8.66 2.24 -8.81
C ALA A 18 7.25 2.76 -9.16
N TYR A 19 6.21 1.96 -8.98
CA TYR A 19 4.90 2.20 -9.59
C TYR A 19 4.20 3.48 -9.14
N THR A 20 4.51 3.97 -7.93
CA THR A 20 3.99 5.24 -7.40
C THR A 20 5.10 6.21 -7.00
N ILE A 21 6.33 6.01 -7.48
CA ILE A 21 7.50 6.82 -7.12
C ILE A 21 7.33 8.30 -7.45
N ASP A 22 6.50 8.60 -8.44
CA ASP A 22 6.22 9.93 -8.98
C ASP A 22 4.72 10.22 -9.17
N SER A 23 3.84 9.36 -8.65
CA SER A 23 2.40 9.58 -8.69
C SER A 23 2.01 10.98 -8.21
N PRO A 24 2.59 11.56 -7.14
CA PRO A 24 2.24 12.92 -6.75
C PRO A 24 2.55 13.97 -7.82
N ILE A 25 3.64 13.83 -8.58
CA ILE A 25 3.96 14.73 -9.72
C ILE A 25 2.89 14.59 -10.82
N LYS A 26 2.30 13.41 -10.96
CA LYS A 26 1.31 13.11 -11.99
C LYS A 26 -0.09 13.60 -11.63
N VAL A 27 -0.53 13.45 -10.37
CA VAL A 27 -1.93 13.64 -9.98
C VAL A 27 -2.20 14.67 -8.87
N ALA A 28 -1.19 15.11 -8.11
CA ALA A 28 -1.45 16.01 -6.99
C ALA A 28 -2.04 17.35 -7.43
N ARG A 29 -1.72 17.83 -8.63
CA ARG A 29 -2.31 19.04 -9.22
C ARG A 29 -3.83 18.96 -9.43
N PHE A 30 -4.41 17.76 -9.40
CA PHE A 30 -5.84 17.49 -9.47
C PHE A 30 -6.49 17.23 -8.10
N GLY A 31 -5.78 17.50 -6.99
CA GLY A 31 -6.30 17.28 -5.64
C GLY A 31 -6.23 15.83 -5.15
N ILE A 32 -5.67 14.90 -5.95
CA ILE A 32 -5.64 13.46 -5.64
C ILE A 32 -4.42 13.13 -4.77
N ALA A 33 -4.66 12.63 -3.56
CA ALA A 33 -3.61 12.16 -2.66
C ALA A 33 -2.98 10.86 -3.17
N SER A 34 -1.65 10.76 -3.08
CA SER A 34 -0.91 9.55 -3.45
C SER A 34 0.34 9.34 -2.61
N ALA A 35 0.81 8.08 -2.53
CA ALA A 35 1.92 7.70 -1.66
C ALA A 35 3.16 7.19 -2.41
N ILE A 36 4.34 7.68 -2.01
CA ILE A 36 5.65 7.27 -2.52
C ILE A 36 6.29 6.26 -1.57
N SER A 37 6.83 5.14 -2.08
CA SER A 37 7.73 4.30 -1.28
C SER A 37 9.10 4.97 -1.16
N ILE A 38 9.56 5.21 0.07
CA ILE A 38 10.88 5.82 0.33
C ILE A 38 11.92 4.81 0.84
N VAL A 39 11.69 3.52 0.54
CA VAL A 39 12.57 2.43 0.99
C VAL A 39 13.79 2.29 0.10
N GLU A 40 13.65 2.34 -1.22
CA GLU A 40 14.76 2.13 -2.16
C GLU A 40 15.36 3.49 -2.60
N ASP A 41 16.56 3.78 -2.10
CA ASP A 41 17.23 5.05 -2.30
C ASP A 41 18.01 5.17 -3.63
N ASN A 42 18.45 4.06 -4.24
CA ASN A 42 19.07 4.11 -5.57
C ASN A 42 18.02 4.44 -6.64
N LEU A 43 16.81 3.90 -6.52
CA LEU A 43 15.64 4.27 -7.32
C LEU A 43 15.33 5.76 -7.15
N ILE A 44 15.34 6.25 -5.91
CA ILE A 44 15.14 7.68 -5.62
C ILE A 44 16.24 8.53 -6.27
N GLU A 45 17.51 8.13 -6.20
CA GLU A 45 18.61 8.84 -6.87
C GLU A 45 18.44 8.87 -8.39
N MET A 46 17.98 7.77 -8.98
CA MET A 46 17.64 7.70 -10.41
C MET A 46 16.51 8.69 -10.74
N MET A 47 15.46 8.73 -9.93
CA MET A 47 14.33 9.64 -10.13
C MET A 47 14.69 11.11 -9.89
N ARG A 48 15.57 11.41 -8.92
CA ARG A 48 16.17 12.75 -8.76
C ARG A 48 16.84 13.17 -10.05
N ARG A 49 17.74 12.34 -10.59
CA ARG A 49 18.44 12.63 -11.84
C ARG A 49 17.45 12.95 -12.96
N TYR A 50 16.42 12.12 -13.16
CA TYR A 50 15.40 12.36 -14.18
C TYR A 50 14.67 13.69 -13.97
N TYR A 51 14.12 13.93 -12.77
CA TYR A 51 13.26 15.07 -12.54
C TYR A 51 14.00 16.41 -12.50
N TYR A 52 15.24 16.46 -12.00
CA TYR A 52 16.07 17.67 -12.11
C TYR A 52 16.26 18.09 -13.57
N HIS A 53 16.55 17.15 -14.47
CA HIS A 53 16.63 17.46 -15.90
C HIS A 53 15.28 17.89 -16.47
N SER A 54 14.18 17.24 -16.07
CA SER A 54 12.83 17.58 -16.56
C SER A 54 12.40 19.01 -16.21
N VAL A 55 12.86 19.55 -15.08
CA VAL A 55 12.60 20.93 -14.64
C VAL A 55 13.72 21.91 -15.01
N GLN A 56 14.70 21.46 -15.81
CA GLN A 56 15.84 22.26 -16.27
C GLN A 56 16.72 22.81 -15.13
N GLU A 57 16.84 22.05 -14.04
CA GLU A 57 17.70 22.39 -12.91
C GLU A 57 18.92 21.47 -12.83
N LYS A 58 19.99 21.99 -12.23
CA LYS A 58 21.26 21.27 -12.12
C LYS A 58 21.14 20.11 -11.12
N PHE A 59 21.31 18.89 -11.62
CA PHE A 59 21.41 17.70 -10.79
C PHE A 59 22.79 17.60 -10.11
N PHE A 60 22.78 17.38 -8.80
CA PHE A 60 23.97 17.06 -8.02
C PHE A 60 23.86 15.63 -7.44
N PRO A 61 24.70 14.69 -7.90
CA PRO A 61 24.70 13.33 -7.39
C PRO A 61 25.03 13.27 -5.89
N ILE A 62 24.33 12.41 -5.16
CA ILE A 62 24.65 12.10 -3.76
C ILE A 62 25.21 10.68 -3.74
N PRO A 63 26.54 10.48 -3.67
CA PRO A 63 27.14 9.15 -3.75
C PRO A 63 26.90 8.34 -2.47
N ALA A 64 26.83 7.02 -2.58
CA ALA A 64 26.65 6.11 -1.44
C ALA A 64 27.81 6.14 -0.42
N THR A 65 28.93 6.79 -0.75
CA THR A 65 30.06 7.03 0.15
C THR A 65 29.85 8.25 1.04
N GLU A 66 28.88 9.10 0.74
CA GLU A 66 28.58 10.29 1.55
C GLU A 66 27.89 9.89 2.86
N GLN A 67 28.24 10.58 3.94
CA GLN A 67 27.57 10.37 5.22
C GLN A 67 26.08 10.67 5.10
N ASP A 68 25.25 9.73 5.56
CA ASP A 68 23.79 9.81 5.56
C ASP A 68 23.16 10.00 4.17
N TYR A 69 23.82 9.47 3.13
CA TYR A 69 23.38 9.60 1.74
C TYR A 69 21.91 9.21 1.52
N ARG A 70 21.42 8.12 2.14
CA ARG A 70 20.03 7.66 2.01
C ARG A 70 19.04 8.73 2.45
N ALA A 71 19.22 9.28 3.65
CA ALA A 71 18.35 10.34 4.16
C ALA A 71 18.43 11.60 3.29
N LYS A 72 19.63 11.96 2.80
CA LYS A 72 19.83 13.12 1.91
C LYS A 72 19.15 12.96 0.55
N ARG A 73 19.28 11.79 -0.08
CA ARG A 73 18.58 11.44 -1.34
C ARG A 73 17.07 11.54 -1.18
N ILE A 74 16.53 10.97 -0.10
CA ILE A 74 15.10 11.01 0.21
C ILE A 74 14.64 12.46 0.46
N THR A 75 15.36 13.21 1.29
CA THR A 75 15.04 14.62 1.60
C THR A 75 14.96 15.44 0.32
N ASP A 76 16.03 15.38 -0.48
CA ASP A 76 16.15 16.18 -1.70
C ASP A 76 15.11 15.81 -2.75
N TYR A 77 14.82 14.51 -2.92
CA TYR A 77 13.77 14.05 -3.83
C TYR A 77 12.38 14.53 -3.41
N LEU A 78 12.03 14.42 -2.13
CA LEU A 78 10.73 14.85 -1.65
C LEU A 78 10.54 16.37 -1.79
N ASN A 79 11.61 17.15 -1.57
CA ASN A 79 11.60 18.60 -1.80
C ASN A 79 11.44 18.93 -3.29
N LEU A 80 12.12 18.18 -4.17
CA LEU A 80 11.96 18.31 -5.62
C LEU A 80 10.53 17.99 -6.07
N VAL A 81 9.95 16.90 -5.59
CA VAL A 81 8.54 16.53 -5.84
C VAL A 81 7.61 17.64 -5.37
N ASN A 82 7.79 18.16 -4.14
CA ASN A 82 6.98 19.24 -3.61
C ASN A 82 7.06 20.49 -4.49
N LYS A 83 8.27 20.91 -4.85
CA LYS A 83 8.50 22.06 -5.72
C LYS A 83 7.78 21.92 -7.06
N ILE A 84 7.87 20.76 -7.70
CA ILE A 84 7.18 20.46 -8.96
C ILE A 84 5.66 20.58 -8.77
N VAL A 85 5.11 19.99 -7.72
CA VAL A 85 3.67 20.03 -7.44
C VAL A 85 3.19 21.46 -7.17
N GLN A 86 3.92 22.27 -6.40
CA GLN A 86 3.57 23.67 -6.17
C GLN A 86 3.58 24.48 -7.48
N GLN A 87 4.59 24.30 -8.33
CA GLN A 87 4.64 24.95 -9.64
C GLN A 87 3.48 24.53 -10.54
N GLN A 88 3.08 23.25 -10.52
CA GLN A 88 1.92 22.77 -11.26
C GLN A 88 0.63 23.41 -10.74
N ILE A 89 0.44 23.49 -9.42
CA ILE A 89 -0.74 24.10 -8.82
C ILE A 89 -0.90 25.57 -9.22
N GLU A 90 0.19 26.35 -9.20
CA GLU A 90 0.13 27.75 -9.64
C GLU A 90 -0.26 27.84 -11.13
N LYS A 91 0.28 26.96 -11.99
CA LYS A 91 -0.17 26.87 -13.39
C LYS A 91 -1.65 26.53 -13.52
N VAL A 92 -2.18 25.60 -12.72
CA VAL A 92 -3.63 25.30 -12.71
C VAL A 92 -4.42 26.53 -12.29
N LYS A 93 -3.98 27.24 -11.24
CA LYS A 93 -4.65 28.46 -10.77
C LYS A 93 -4.55 29.65 -11.73
N GLU A 94 -3.62 29.66 -12.66
CA GLU A 94 -3.49 30.70 -13.70
C GLU A 94 -4.19 30.33 -15.01
N ALA A 95 -4.45 29.04 -15.26
CA ALA A 95 -5.04 28.55 -16.51
C ALA A 95 -6.42 29.15 -16.80
N ALA A 96 -6.72 29.38 -18.07
CA ALA A 96 -8.07 29.76 -18.52
C ALA A 96 -9.05 28.60 -18.31
N PHE A 97 -10.32 28.90 -18.02
CA PHE A 97 -11.39 27.90 -17.92
C PHE A 97 -11.85 27.47 -19.32
N GLU A 98 -10.95 26.83 -20.05
CA GLU A 98 -11.16 26.33 -21.41
C GLU A 98 -11.17 24.81 -21.42
N THR A 99 -12.01 24.19 -22.25
CA THR A 99 -12.10 22.74 -22.38
C THR A 99 -10.73 22.12 -22.66
N GLY A 100 -10.36 21.10 -21.89
CA GLY A 100 -9.07 20.43 -21.98
C GLY A 100 -7.95 21.06 -21.14
N SER A 101 -8.17 22.21 -20.51
CA SER A 101 -7.23 22.78 -19.55
C SER A 101 -7.19 21.98 -18.24
N ASP A 102 -6.06 22.06 -17.52
CA ASP A 102 -5.91 21.36 -16.24
C ASP A 102 -6.86 21.91 -15.16
N ILE A 103 -7.26 23.19 -15.22
CA ILE A 103 -8.24 23.76 -14.27
C ILE A 103 -9.64 23.20 -14.50
N VAL A 104 -10.04 23.03 -15.77
CA VAL A 104 -11.29 22.35 -16.12
C VAL A 104 -11.23 20.89 -15.65
N LYS A 105 -10.14 20.18 -15.95
CA LYS A 105 -9.93 18.80 -15.50
C LYS A 105 -9.99 18.66 -13.97
N TYR A 106 -9.42 19.60 -13.22
CA TYR A 106 -9.50 19.63 -11.75
C TYR A 106 -10.96 19.55 -11.26
N PHE A 107 -11.83 20.44 -11.74
CA PHE A 107 -13.23 20.49 -11.29
C PHE A 107 -14.10 19.36 -11.86
N GLU A 108 -13.78 18.85 -13.05
CA GLU A 108 -14.47 17.70 -13.65
C GLU A 108 -14.21 16.40 -12.89
N LEU A 109 -12.99 16.22 -12.36
CA LEU A 109 -12.61 15.05 -11.57
C LEU A 109 -13.27 15.02 -10.19
N LEU A 110 -13.64 16.17 -9.60
CA LEU A 110 -14.30 16.20 -8.29
C LEU A 110 -15.62 15.39 -8.27
N PRO A 111 -16.06 14.87 -7.11
CA PRO A 111 -17.35 14.17 -7.01
C PRO A 111 -18.53 15.14 -7.25
N ASP A 112 -19.68 14.64 -7.71
CA ASP A 112 -20.80 15.51 -8.11
C ASP A 112 -21.52 16.20 -6.93
N ASN A 113 -21.37 15.65 -5.72
CA ASN A 113 -21.82 16.30 -4.49
C ASN A 113 -20.83 17.35 -3.96
N ASN A 114 -19.67 17.53 -4.61
CA ASN A 114 -18.72 18.57 -4.23
C ASN A 114 -19.27 19.96 -4.59
N LYS A 115 -19.34 20.84 -3.58
CA LYS A 115 -19.79 22.23 -3.73
C LYS A 115 -19.08 22.97 -4.87
N TRP A 116 -17.77 22.82 -5.00
CA TRP A 116 -16.98 23.55 -5.99
C TRP A 116 -17.18 23.02 -7.40
N LYS A 117 -17.46 21.72 -7.56
CA LYS A 117 -17.90 21.19 -8.85
C LYS A 117 -19.24 21.78 -9.29
N GLN A 118 -20.18 21.97 -8.35
CA GLN A 118 -21.48 22.60 -8.65
C GLN A 118 -21.31 24.07 -9.06
N VAL A 119 -20.45 24.83 -8.37
CA VAL A 119 -20.11 26.21 -8.76
C VAL A 119 -19.43 26.24 -10.13
N TYR A 120 -18.55 25.29 -10.44
CA TYR A 120 -17.96 25.14 -11.77
C TYR A 120 -19.00 24.87 -12.86
N LYS A 121 -19.97 23.97 -12.61
CA LYS A 121 -21.06 23.72 -13.56
C LYS A 121 -21.88 25.00 -13.82
N LEU A 122 -22.14 25.81 -12.79
CA LEU A 122 -22.81 27.10 -12.95
C LEU A 122 -21.96 28.09 -13.77
N LEU A 123 -20.66 28.18 -13.51
CA LEU A 123 -19.72 29.01 -14.28
C LEU A 123 -19.81 28.70 -15.79
N MET A 124 -19.91 27.41 -16.14
CA MET A 124 -20.00 26.95 -17.54
C MET A 124 -21.36 27.21 -18.20
N GLN A 125 -22.39 27.51 -17.41
CA GLN A 125 -23.77 27.70 -17.88
C GLN A 125 -24.24 29.15 -17.88
N THR A 126 -23.64 30.03 -17.07
CA THR A 126 -24.00 31.45 -17.04
C THR A 126 -23.50 32.17 -18.29
N ASP A 127 -24.20 33.21 -18.72
CA ASP A 127 -23.77 34.15 -19.76
C ASP A 127 -23.38 35.52 -19.18
N ASP A 128 -23.65 35.74 -17.90
CA ASP A 128 -23.30 36.98 -17.21
C ASP A 128 -21.78 37.07 -16.98
N THR A 129 -21.20 38.19 -17.38
CA THR A 129 -19.74 38.38 -17.37
C THR A 129 -19.20 38.60 -15.96
N ASP A 130 -19.94 39.31 -15.10
CA ASP A 130 -19.52 39.60 -13.73
C ASP A 130 -19.63 38.35 -12.86
N GLU A 131 -20.69 37.56 -13.03
CA GLU A 131 -20.82 36.26 -12.39
C GLU A 131 -19.70 35.32 -12.82
N LYS A 132 -19.34 35.28 -14.11
CA LYS A 132 -18.21 34.47 -14.59
C LYS A 132 -16.90 34.83 -13.90
N ILE A 133 -16.58 36.11 -13.83
CA ILE A 133 -15.34 36.59 -13.19
C ILE A 133 -15.32 36.22 -11.71
N ASN A 134 -16.42 36.48 -10.98
CA ASN A 134 -16.51 36.21 -9.56
C ASN A 134 -16.46 34.71 -9.24
N SER A 135 -17.18 33.87 -9.98
CA SER A 135 -17.14 32.42 -9.82
C SER A 135 -15.75 31.85 -10.15
N ALA A 136 -15.10 32.34 -11.20
CA ALA A 136 -13.73 31.93 -11.55
C ALA A 136 -12.74 32.28 -10.43
N LEU A 137 -12.79 33.50 -9.88
CA LEU A 137 -11.94 33.92 -8.75
C LEU A 137 -12.17 33.04 -7.52
N LEU A 138 -13.44 32.76 -7.19
CA LEU A 138 -13.78 31.91 -6.06
C LEU A 138 -13.25 30.48 -6.25
N LEU A 139 -13.44 29.88 -7.43
CA LEU A 139 -12.97 28.54 -7.73
C LEU A 139 -11.44 28.43 -7.60
N ARG A 140 -10.69 29.41 -8.11
CA ARG A 140 -9.21 29.42 -8.02
C ARG A 140 -8.71 29.37 -6.57
N GLN A 141 -9.42 29.98 -5.62
CA GLN A 141 -9.06 29.96 -4.20
C GLN A 141 -9.27 28.58 -3.53
N GLN A 142 -10.03 27.69 -4.17
CA GLN A 142 -10.40 26.38 -3.63
C GLN A 142 -9.55 25.24 -4.20
N ILE A 143 -8.63 25.56 -5.12
CA ILE A 143 -7.69 24.60 -5.69
C ILE A 143 -6.64 24.27 -4.65
N THR A 144 -6.55 22.99 -4.29
CA THR A 144 -5.53 22.47 -3.38
C THR A 144 -4.85 21.25 -4.00
N ALA A 145 -3.57 21.07 -3.66
CA ALA A 145 -2.85 19.87 -4.06
C ALA A 145 -3.35 18.65 -3.29
N GLY A 146 -3.31 17.49 -3.94
CA GLY A 146 -3.32 16.21 -3.25
C GLY A 146 -2.09 16.06 -2.36
N SER A 147 -2.22 15.37 -1.23
CA SER A 147 -1.07 15.15 -0.33
C SER A 147 0.00 14.27 -0.98
N ILE A 148 1.26 14.64 -0.75
CA ILE A 148 2.44 13.84 -1.07
C ILE A 148 2.73 12.97 0.16
N ASP A 149 2.08 11.81 0.23
CA ASP A 149 2.30 10.87 1.33
C ASP A 149 3.51 9.99 1.03
N VAL A 150 4.10 9.41 2.08
CA VAL A 150 5.24 8.49 1.95
C VAL A 150 5.00 7.20 2.71
N ASN A 151 5.57 6.09 2.26
CA ASN A 151 5.47 4.79 2.92
C ASN A 151 6.85 4.25 3.28
N ILE A 152 6.96 3.73 4.51
CA ILE A 152 8.09 2.90 4.96
C ILE A 152 7.57 1.50 5.29
N MET A 153 8.17 0.49 4.66
CA MET A 153 7.97 -0.90 5.05
C MET A 153 8.88 -1.23 6.25
N THR A 154 8.31 -1.28 7.45
CA THR A 154 9.08 -1.29 8.71
C THR A 154 9.87 -2.59 8.93
N LYS A 155 9.49 -3.69 8.27
CA LYS A 155 10.20 -4.98 8.28
C LYS A 155 11.47 -4.98 7.42
N ALA A 156 11.59 -4.11 6.42
CA ALA A 156 12.83 -3.96 5.65
C ALA A 156 13.73 -2.92 6.32
N ASP A 157 14.33 -3.30 7.45
CA ASP A 157 15.15 -2.41 8.27
C ASP A 157 16.54 -3.01 8.51
N LYS A 158 17.40 -2.90 7.50
CA LYS A 158 18.76 -3.41 7.55
C LYS A 158 19.65 -2.51 8.41
N ASN A 159 20.51 -3.13 9.22
CA ASN A 159 21.58 -2.44 9.95
C ASN A 159 22.68 -1.96 9.00
N ASN A 160 23.20 -0.75 9.24
CA ASN A 160 24.34 -0.20 8.52
C ASN A 160 25.52 -0.01 9.48
N TYR A 161 26.73 -0.16 8.93
CA TYR A 161 27.98 -0.15 9.69
C TYR A 161 28.92 0.91 9.10
N ASP A 162 29.78 1.48 9.93
CA ASP A 162 30.83 2.38 9.48
C ASP A 162 31.99 1.64 8.79
N LYS A 163 33.01 2.39 8.35
CA LYS A 163 34.21 1.82 7.69
C LYS A 163 35.00 0.87 8.59
N ASN A 164 34.84 0.97 9.90
CA ASN A 164 35.51 0.14 10.91
C ASN A 164 34.66 -1.08 11.30
N GLY A 165 33.48 -1.27 10.70
CA GLY A 165 32.56 -2.36 11.03
C GLY A 165 31.72 -2.11 12.29
N THR A 166 31.68 -0.87 12.80
CA THR A 166 30.86 -0.50 13.97
C THR A 166 29.44 -0.18 13.54
N LEU A 167 28.45 -0.70 14.27
CA LEU A 167 27.04 -0.44 14.01
C LEU A 167 26.74 1.06 14.13
N LEU A 168 26.11 1.65 13.11
CA LEU A 168 25.71 3.05 13.13
C LEU A 168 24.45 3.23 13.99
N GLU A 169 24.54 4.02 15.05
CA GLU A 169 23.37 4.43 15.84
C GLU A 169 22.37 5.18 14.95
N ASP A 170 21.10 4.80 15.02
CA ASP A 170 20.02 5.35 14.17
C ASP A 170 20.36 5.32 12.65
N GLY A 171 21.26 4.42 12.24
CA GLY A 171 21.79 4.31 10.89
C GLY A 171 21.07 3.28 10.02
N SER A 172 20.07 2.58 10.55
CA SER A 172 19.36 1.54 9.79
C SER A 172 18.51 2.13 8.65
N ASP A 173 18.21 1.30 7.64
CA ASP A 173 17.55 1.76 6.42
C ASP A 173 16.20 2.44 6.67
N ALA A 174 15.35 1.88 7.54
CA ALA A 174 14.04 2.46 7.82
C ALA A 174 14.14 3.74 8.65
N VAL A 175 15.13 3.85 9.54
CA VAL A 175 15.39 5.07 10.32
C VAL A 175 15.96 6.17 9.44
N ALA A 176 16.88 5.85 8.53
CA ALA A 176 17.39 6.79 7.54
C ALA A 176 16.28 7.31 6.61
N ALA A 177 15.35 6.44 6.20
CA ALA A 177 14.18 6.86 5.44
C ALA A 177 13.24 7.79 6.23
N LEU A 178 12.95 7.45 7.49
CA LEU A 178 12.17 8.32 8.38
C LEU A 178 12.85 9.68 8.57
N ARG A 179 14.17 9.70 8.80
CA ARG A 179 14.97 10.93 8.92
C ARG A 179 14.90 11.77 7.64
N GLY A 180 15.02 11.14 6.47
CA GLY A 180 14.88 11.82 5.18
C GLY A 180 13.51 12.49 5.01
N TYR A 181 12.43 11.78 5.35
CA TYR A 181 11.10 12.38 5.34
C TYR A 181 10.94 13.49 6.39
N ALA A 182 11.44 13.30 7.61
CA ALA A 182 11.38 14.31 8.67
C ALA A 182 12.09 15.61 8.28
N ASN A 183 13.20 15.52 7.54
CA ASN A 183 13.99 16.65 7.08
C ASN A 183 13.44 17.31 5.80
N SER A 184 12.51 16.66 5.08
CA SER A 184 11.88 17.25 3.89
C SER A 184 10.97 18.43 4.23
N ASP A 185 10.78 19.32 3.26
CA ASP A 185 9.91 20.50 3.34
C ASP A 185 8.42 20.19 3.21
N LEU A 186 8.06 18.92 2.98
CA LEU A 186 6.66 18.47 2.92
C LEU A 186 5.89 18.87 4.18
N SER A 187 4.69 19.40 3.96
CA SER A 187 3.71 19.76 4.98
C SER A 187 2.34 19.19 4.63
N ASN A 188 1.50 18.98 5.63
CA ASN A 188 0.21 18.32 5.48
C ASN A 188 0.29 16.92 4.84
N SER A 189 1.47 16.30 4.90
CA SER A 189 1.78 14.97 4.38
C SER A 189 1.74 13.92 5.48
N THR A 190 1.55 12.67 5.08
CA THR A 190 1.46 11.54 5.99
C THR A 190 2.55 10.52 5.71
N ILE A 191 3.26 10.09 6.76
CA ILE A 191 4.09 8.89 6.68
C ILE A 191 3.25 7.67 7.07
N ILE A 192 3.28 6.65 6.22
CA ILE A 192 2.54 5.41 6.35
C ILE A 192 3.51 4.31 6.79
N PHE A 193 3.29 3.77 7.99
CA PHE A 193 4.02 2.60 8.47
C PHE A 193 3.28 1.33 8.07
N SER A 194 3.96 0.48 7.29
CA SER A 194 3.42 -0.78 6.76
C SER A 194 4.25 -1.98 7.16
N ALA A 195 3.65 -3.17 7.03
CA ALA A 195 4.25 -4.47 7.34
C ALA A 195 4.58 -4.72 8.83
N GLY A 196 3.93 -4.01 9.75
CA GLY A 196 3.99 -4.27 11.19
C GLY A 196 4.73 -3.20 11.99
N MET A 197 4.93 -3.49 13.28
CA MET A 197 5.58 -2.57 14.21
C MET A 197 7.11 -2.74 14.17
N ASN A 198 7.86 -1.64 14.07
CA ASN A 198 9.30 -1.62 14.29
C ASN A 198 9.63 -0.65 15.45
N PRO A 199 9.96 -1.16 16.65
CA PRO A 199 10.30 -0.34 17.80
C PRO A 199 11.42 0.67 17.57
N ARG A 200 12.41 0.36 16.71
CA ARG A 200 13.52 1.27 16.40
C ARG A 200 13.02 2.53 15.71
N VAL A 201 12.20 2.37 14.66
CA VAL A 201 11.57 3.49 13.94
C VAL A 201 10.68 4.29 14.88
N TYR A 202 9.88 3.63 15.72
CA TYR A 202 8.98 4.31 16.65
C TYR A 202 9.72 5.03 17.78
N ASN A 203 10.86 4.53 18.23
CA ASN A 203 11.74 5.23 19.16
C ASN A 203 12.38 6.45 18.51
N TYR A 204 12.78 6.36 17.23
CA TYR A 204 13.38 7.49 16.52
C TYR A 204 12.38 8.65 16.29
N LEU A 205 11.09 8.35 16.06
CA LEU A 205 10.03 9.36 15.96
C LEU A 205 10.00 10.33 17.15
N GLU A 206 10.31 9.85 18.35
CA GLU A 206 10.35 10.67 19.56
C GLU A 206 11.40 11.79 19.50
N LYS A 207 12.46 11.59 18.72
CA LYS A 207 13.54 12.56 18.46
C LYS A 207 13.16 13.58 17.38
N CYS A 208 12.03 13.40 16.68
CA CYS A 208 11.65 14.19 15.51
C CYS A 208 10.58 15.24 15.87
N PRO A 209 10.93 16.52 16.10
CA PRO A 209 9.94 17.56 16.44
C PRO A 209 8.92 17.84 15.33
N GLN A 210 9.19 17.44 14.09
CA GLN A 210 8.32 17.67 12.93
C GLN A 210 6.98 16.91 13.01
N PHE A 211 6.86 15.95 13.92
CA PHE A 211 5.63 15.19 14.21
C PHE A 211 4.90 15.68 15.47
N ALA A 212 5.40 16.71 16.14
CA ALA A 212 4.68 17.34 17.24
C ALA A 212 3.48 18.12 16.71
N ALA A 213 2.43 18.20 17.53
CA ALA A 213 1.32 19.11 17.28
C ALA A 213 1.77 20.55 17.57
N ASP A 214 1.22 21.52 16.85
CA ASP A 214 1.27 22.92 17.27
C ASP A 214 0.28 23.22 18.41
N GLU A 215 0.24 24.48 18.87
CA GLU A 215 -0.62 24.92 19.97
C GLU A 215 -2.12 24.71 19.68
N GLU A 216 -2.49 24.62 18.40
CA GLU A 216 -3.86 24.43 17.93
C GLU A 216 -4.19 22.96 17.68
N GLY A 217 -3.24 22.05 17.89
CA GLY A 217 -3.41 20.61 17.68
C GLY A 217 -3.22 20.15 16.23
N ASN A 218 -2.68 21.01 15.35
CA ASN A 218 -2.40 20.64 13.96
C ASN A 218 -1.00 20.04 13.81
N PHE A 219 -0.84 19.21 12.78
CA PHE A 219 0.41 18.49 12.52
C PHE A 219 0.99 18.88 11.16
N LYS A 220 2.24 19.32 11.15
CA LYS A 220 3.00 19.54 9.91
C LYS A 220 3.19 18.22 9.15
N LYS A 221 3.60 17.16 9.87
CA LYS A 221 3.74 15.80 9.34
C LYS A 221 2.90 14.84 10.17
N LYS A 222 2.06 14.06 9.51
CA LYS A 222 1.10 13.13 10.11
C LYS A 222 1.60 11.70 10.04
N ILE A 223 1.04 10.83 10.88
CA ILE A 223 1.35 9.39 10.91
C ILE A 223 0.09 8.58 10.59
N ALA A 224 0.23 7.66 9.64
CA ALA A 224 -0.72 6.59 9.37
C ALA A 224 -0.11 5.24 9.73
N ILE A 225 -0.90 4.35 10.32
CA ILE A 225 -0.50 2.96 10.56
C ILE A 225 -1.41 2.05 9.73
N LYS A 226 -0.81 1.23 8.85
CA LYS A 226 -1.55 0.16 8.18
C LYS A 226 -1.80 -0.99 9.14
N VAL A 227 -3.06 -1.38 9.30
CA VAL A 227 -3.49 -2.39 10.27
C VAL A 227 -4.47 -3.36 9.62
N SER A 228 -4.46 -4.60 10.10
CA SER A 228 -5.39 -5.66 9.71
C SER A 228 -6.59 -5.78 10.66
N ASP A 229 -6.49 -5.24 11.89
CA ASP A 229 -7.52 -5.37 12.93
C ASP A 229 -7.41 -4.27 14.00
N TYR A 230 -8.46 -4.16 14.83
CA TYR A 230 -8.57 -3.17 15.90
C TYR A 230 -7.51 -3.35 16.99
N ARG A 231 -7.12 -4.59 17.31
CA ARG A 231 -6.15 -4.88 18.37
C ARG A 231 -4.77 -4.34 17.99
N SER A 232 -4.34 -4.56 16.75
CA SER A 232 -3.11 -4.04 16.19
C SER A 232 -3.08 -2.51 16.21
N ALA A 233 -4.18 -1.86 15.81
CA ALA A 233 -4.32 -0.41 15.91
C ALA A 233 -4.16 0.10 17.35
N LEU A 234 -4.84 -0.52 18.31
CA LEU A 234 -4.78 -0.12 19.71
C LEU A 234 -3.37 -0.31 20.29
N ILE A 235 -2.70 -1.44 20.02
CA ILE A 235 -1.35 -1.71 20.53
C ILE A 235 -0.35 -0.69 19.99
N GLN A 236 -0.32 -0.49 18.68
CA GLN A 236 0.64 0.42 18.05
C GLN A 236 0.34 1.88 18.38
N GLY A 237 -0.94 2.26 18.42
CA GLY A 237 -1.38 3.58 18.85
C GLY A 237 -0.96 3.88 20.29
N LYS A 238 -1.18 2.95 21.23
CA LYS A 238 -0.75 3.11 22.64
C LYS A 238 0.76 3.25 22.75
N TYR A 239 1.52 2.52 21.94
CA TYR A 239 2.98 2.61 21.93
C TYR A 239 3.46 4.02 21.57
N LEU A 240 2.94 4.60 20.48
CA LEU A 240 3.30 5.95 20.03
C LEU A 240 2.75 7.04 20.94
N ALA A 241 1.51 6.90 21.43
CA ALA A 241 0.89 7.85 22.35
C ALA A 241 1.71 8.00 23.64
N LYS A 242 2.23 6.90 24.20
CA LYS A 242 3.14 6.94 25.37
C LYS A 242 4.44 7.71 25.12
N LYS A 243 4.83 7.90 23.85
CA LYS A 243 5.98 8.71 23.42
C LYS A 243 5.61 10.15 23.10
N GLY A 244 4.35 10.54 23.26
CA GLY A 244 3.85 11.86 22.91
C GLY A 244 3.74 12.06 21.39
N ILE A 245 3.58 10.97 20.64
CA ILE A 245 3.40 10.95 19.19
C ILE A 245 1.95 10.56 18.87
N TRP A 246 1.30 11.33 18.01
CA TRP A 246 -0.10 11.12 17.63
C TRP A 246 -0.22 10.30 16.34
N VAL A 247 -1.16 9.36 16.30
CA VAL A 247 -1.53 8.64 15.08
C VAL A 247 -2.74 9.34 14.47
N SER A 248 -2.56 9.97 13.31
CA SER A 248 -3.61 10.73 12.63
C SER A 248 -4.54 9.83 11.80
N GLU A 249 -4.08 8.63 11.42
CA GLU A 249 -4.83 7.72 10.57
C GLU A 249 -4.55 6.24 10.91
N PHE A 250 -5.62 5.44 11.00
CA PHE A 250 -5.52 3.99 10.91
C PHE A 250 -6.05 3.55 9.55
N ARG A 251 -5.16 2.97 8.74
CA ARG A 251 -5.46 2.51 7.38
C ARG A 251 -5.69 1.00 7.40
N ILE A 252 -6.96 0.62 7.39
CA ILE A 252 -7.39 -0.77 7.43
C ILE A 252 -7.13 -1.38 6.05
N GLU A 253 -6.47 -2.54 6.01
CA GLU A 253 -6.20 -3.27 4.78
C GLU A 253 -6.74 -4.68 4.88
N SER A 254 -7.45 -5.14 3.84
CA SER A 254 -7.85 -6.55 3.73
C SER A 254 -6.61 -7.45 3.84
N GLY A 255 -6.68 -8.46 4.70
CA GLY A 255 -5.55 -9.35 4.96
C GLY A 255 -5.14 -10.18 3.74
N LEU A 256 -6.09 -10.54 2.87
CA LEU A 256 -5.85 -11.36 1.69
C LEU A 256 -6.30 -10.73 0.37
N ASN A 257 -7.24 -9.78 0.35
CA ASN A 257 -7.75 -9.18 -0.89
C ASN A 257 -7.04 -7.85 -1.22
N CYS A 258 -5.71 -7.79 -1.13
CA CYS A 258 -4.92 -6.60 -1.43
C CYS A 258 -3.79 -6.92 -2.41
N GLY A 259 -3.14 -5.91 -2.98
CA GLY A 259 -1.91 -6.10 -3.76
C GLY A 259 -0.68 -6.16 -2.86
N GLY A 260 0.39 -6.79 -3.35
CA GLY A 260 1.63 -6.94 -2.57
C GLY A 260 1.49 -7.97 -1.44
N HIS A 261 2.14 -7.70 -0.30
CA HIS A 261 2.18 -8.61 0.84
C HIS A 261 0.78 -8.83 1.42
N ALA A 262 0.46 -10.10 1.65
CA ALA A 262 -0.80 -10.52 2.23
C ALA A 262 -0.54 -11.08 3.64
N PHE A 263 -1.35 -10.63 4.60
CA PHE A 263 -1.29 -11.00 6.00
C PHE A 263 -2.66 -11.55 6.40
N ALA A 264 -2.87 -12.85 6.19
CA ALA A 264 -4.08 -13.51 6.63
C ALA A 264 -4.28 -13.29 8.14
N THR A 265 -5.47 -12.82 8.53
CA THR A 265 -5.88 -12.83 9.93
C THR A 265 -6.22 -14.26 10.35
N ASP A 266 -6.54 -14.45 11.63
CA ASP A 266 -7.03 -15.74 12.15
C ASP A 266 -8.49 -16.04 11.73
N GLY A 267 -8.88 -15.69 10.49
CA GLY A 267 -10.24 -15.88 9.95
C GLY A 267 -11.19 -14.69 10.17
N TYR A 268 -10.68 -13.56 10.66
CA TYR A 268 -11.47 -12.33 10.79
C TYR A 268 -11.62 -11.64 9.43
N LEU A 269 -12.87 -11.55 8.96
CA LEU A 269 -13.23 -10.89 7.70
C LEU A 269 -13.32 -9.36 7.86
N MET A 270 -13.17 -8.63 6.76
CA MET A 270 -13.11 -7.17 6.74
C MET A 270 -14.36 -6.49 7.31
N GLY A 271 -15.56 -7.06 7.08
CA GLY A 271 -16.81 -6.48 7.58
C GLY A 271 -16.85 -6.35 9.12
N PRO A 272 -16.73 -7.46 9.86
CA PRO A 272 -16.63 -7.43 11.33
C PRO A 272 -15.49 -6.54 11.86
N ILE A 273 -14.34 -6.51 11.18
CA ILE A 273 -13.22 -5.62 11.54
C ILE A 273 -13.68 -4.15 11.46
N LEU A 274 -14.28 -3.75 10.34
CA LEU A 274 -14.77 -2.38 10.15
C LEU A 274 -15.88 -2.01 11.15
N GLU A 275 -16.79 -2.94 11.44
CA GLU A 275 -17.82 -2.73 12.47
C GLU A 275 -17.18 -2.43 13.83
N THR A 276 -16.11 -3.15 14.18
CA THR A 276 -15.38 -2.91 15.42
C THR A 276 -14.76 -1.51 15.44
N PHE A 277 -14.13 -1.07 14.34
CA PHE A 277 -13.57 0.29 14.25
C PHE A 277 -14.65 1.36 14.33
N LYS A 278 -15.79 1.18 13.65
CA LYS A 278 -16.93 2.09 13.68
C LYS A 278 -17.46 2.24 15.10
N THR A 279 -17.76 1.12 15.76
CA THR A 279 -18.38 1.10 17.10
C THR A 279 -17.42 1.57 18.20
N LYS A 280 -16.11 1.34 18.06
CA LYS A 280 -15.10 1.68 19.07
C LYS A 280 -14.24 2.90 18.74
N LYS A 281 -14.59 3.70 17.73
CA LYS A 281 -13.79 4.87 17.30
C LYS A 281 -13.54 5.86 18.44
N GLU A 282 -14.57 6.14 19.25
CA GLU A 282 -14.46 7.05 20.40
C GLU A 282 -13.60 6.46 21.53
N GLU A 283 -13.80 5.18 21.85
CA GLU A 283 -12.98 4.45 22.83
C GLU A 283 -11.50 4.48 22.45
N LEU A 284 -11.19 4.17 21.19
CA LEU A 284 -9.84 4.23 20.63
C LEU A 284 -9.26 5.64 20.78
N THR A 285 -9.99 6.66 20.34
CA THR A 285 -9.54 8.06 20.36
C THR A 285 -9.24 8.53 21.79
N HIS A 286 -10.16 8.27 22.72
CA HIS A 286 -10.00 8.68 24.12
C HIS A 286 -8.82 7.97 24.78
N THR A 287 -8.71 6.65 24.59
CA THR A 287 -7.63 5.83 25.13
C THR A 287 -6.25 6.31 24.65
N LEU A 288 -6.13 6.66 23.37
CA LEU A 288 -4.87 7.17 22.82
C LEU A 288 -4.58 8.59 23.31
N PHE A 289 -5.60 9.44 23.37
CA PHE A 289 -5.45 10.82 23.81
C PHE A 289 -4.99 10.93 25.25
N GLU A 290 -5.53 10.13 26.16
CA GLU A 290 -5.11 10.11 27.56
C GLU A 290 -3.59 9.86 27.67
N LEU A 291 -3.09 8.83 27.00
CA LEU A 291 -1.66 8.48 27.01
C LEU A 291 -0.79 9.56 26.33
N TYR A 292 -1.25 10.07 25.18
CA TYR A 292 -0.60 11.14 24.45
C TYR A 292 -0.49 12.42 25.28
N TYR A 293 -1.57 12.76 25.99
CA TYR A 293 -1.66 13.95 26.79
C TYR A 293 -0.72 13.88 28.00
N GLN A 294 -0.77 12.79 28.76
CA GLN A 294 0.13 12.57 29.89
C GLN A 294 1.61 12.56 29.48
N SER A 295 1.95 11.95 28.34
CA SER A 295 3.33 11.93 27.84
C SER A 295 3.84 13.33 27.49
N ASN A 296 3.03 14.16 26.81
CA ASN A 296 3.42 15.51 26.45
C ASN A 296 3.48 16.45 27.67
N LEU A 297 2.57 16.31 28.64
CA LEU A 297 2.66 17.03 29.92
C LEU A 297 3.95 16.71 30.67
N ALA A 298 4.32 15.44 30.79
CA ALA A 298 5.57 15.02 31.43
C ALA A 298 6.82 15.60 30.72
N LYS A 299 6.72 15.83 29.41
CA LYS A 299 7.76 16.46 28.59
C LYS A 299 7.69 18.00 28.56
N LYS A 300 6.80 18.61 29.35
CA LYS A 300 6.57 20.06 29.40
C LYS A 300 6.20 20.66 28.03
N ARG A 301 5.48 19.89 27.20
CA ARG A 301 4.93 20.35 25.91
C ARG A 301 3.49 20.78 26.11
N HIS A 302 3.15 21.96 25.60
CA HIS A 302 1.77 22.44 25.56
C HIS A 302 1.05 21.83 24.36
N ILE A 303 -0.12 21.25 24.59
CA ILE A 303 -0.98 20.66 23.57
C ILE A 303 -2.43 21.00 23.87
N ALA A 304 -3.27 20.99 22.86
CA ALA A 304 -4.70 21.19 23.01
C ALA A 304 -5.32 20.19 24.02
N ASN A 305 -6.31 20.67 24.77
CA ASN A 305 -7.05 19.89 25.78
C ASN A 305 -8.15 19.00 25.18
N HIS A 306 -8.13 18.77 23.87
CA HIS A 306 -9.06 17.92 23.14
C HIS A 306 -8.27 17.01 22.18
N PRO A 307 -8.77 15.79 21.91
CA PRO A 307 -8.09 14.87 21.00
C PRO A 307 -8.04 15.43 19.58
N PRO A 308 -6.87 15.43 18.91
CA PRO A 308 -6.82 15.65 17.48
C PRO A 308 -7.61 14.55 16.74
N PRO A 309 -8.17 14.82 15.55
CA PRO A 309 -8.98 13.83 14.85
C PRO A 309 -8.16 12.61 14.41
N ILE A 310 -8.80 11.43 14.44
CA ILE A 310 -8.29 10.17 13.88
C ILE A 310 -9.13 9.80 12.67
N LYS A 311 -8.47 9.65 11.52
CA LYS A 311 -9.08 9.10 10.30
C LYS A 311 -9.05 7.58 10.32
N ILE A 312 -10.14 6.96 9.90
CA ILE A 312 -10.22 5.53 9.59
C ILE A 312 -10.39 5.40 8.08
N THR A 313 -9.40 4.84 7.41
CA THR A 313 -9.44 4.62 5.96
C THR A 313 -9.37 3.13 5.67
N ILE A 314 -9.78 2.73 4.47
CA ILE A 314 -9.80 1.32 4.07
C ILE A 314 -9.26 1.11 2.67
N GLN A 315 -8.57 -0.01 2.45
CA GLN A 315 -8.15 -0.47 1.14
C GLN A 315 -8.15 -2.01 1.05
N GLY A 316 -8.16 -2.51 -0.18
CA GLY A 316 -8.14 -3.95 -0.48
C GLY A 316 -9.40 -4.41 -1.21
N GLY A 317 -9.26 -4.78 -2.48
CA GLY A 317 -10.28 -5.50 -3.23
C GLY A 317 -11.49 -4.68 -3.70
N ILE A 318 -11.65 -3.44 -3.24
CA ILE A 318 -12.69 -2.53 -3.70
C ILE A 318 -12.54 -2.32 -5.21
N GLY A 319 -13.64 -2.47 -5.93
CA GLY A 319 -13.65 -2.43 -7.39
C GLY A 319 -14.81 -1.68 -8.01
N THR A 320 -15.80 -1.21 -7.24
CA THR A 320 -16.99 -0.50 -7.75
C THR A 320 -17.34 0.72 -6.92
N ALA A 321 -18.10 1.66 -7.51
CA ALA A 321 -18.60 2.84 -6.80
C ALA A 321 -19.60 2.46 -5.71
N GLU A 322 -20.43 1.45 -5.95
CA GLU A 322 -21.41 0.93 -5.01
C GLU A 322 -20.74 0.40 -3.74
N GLU A 323 -19.67 -0.39 -3.87
CA GLU A 323 -18.88 -0.86 -2.73
C GLU A 323 -18.24 0.31 -1.97
N ALA A 324 -17.63 1.26 -2.67
CA ALA A 324 -17.00 2.42 -2.03
C ALA A 324 -18.01 3.27 -1.26
N ASN A 325 -19.17 3.54 -1.87
CA ASN A 325 -20.26 4.29 -1.25
C ASN A 325 -20.81 3.55 -0.03
N PHE A 326 -21.03 2.23 -0.13
CA PHE A 326 -21.47 1.41 0.99
C PHE A 326 -20.48 1.48 2.17
N LEU A 327 -19.18 1.33 1.90
CA LEU A 327 -18.14 1.43 2.93
C LEU A 327 -18.15 2.81 3.61
N GLN A 328 -18.26 3.89 2.83
CA GLN A 328 -18.28 5.25 3.36
C GLN A 328 -19.53 5.55 4.18
N GLN A 329 -20.71 5.17 3.69
CA GLN A 329 -21.98 5.50 4.35
C GLN A 329 -22.24 4.64 5.58
N PHE A 330 -22.03 3.31 5.45
CA PHE A 330 -22.36 2.38 6.53
C PHE A 330 -21.26 2.27 7.58
N PHE A 331 -19.99 2.14 7.16
CA PHE A 331 -18.85 2.03 8.08
C PHE A 331 -18.24 3.38 8.47
N GLN A 332 -18.68 4.48 7.86
CA GLN A 332 -18.20 5.84 8.16
C GLN A 332 -16.68 5.99 8.02
N VAL A 333 -16.11 5.30 7.02
CA VAL A 333 -14.69 5.45 6.69
C VAL A 333 -14.42 6.77 5.97
N ASP A 334 -13.31 7.42 6.32
CA ASP A 334 -12.95 8.75 5.86
C ASP A 334 -12.43 8.78 4.41
N SER A 335 -11.83 7.68 3.93
CA SER A 335 -11.32 7.56 2.56
C SER A 335 -11.12 6.11 2.13
N ILE A 336 -11.23 5.85 0.83
CA ILE A 336 -10.98 4.54 0.20
C ILE A 336 -9.67 4.56 -0.59
N GLY A 337 -8.79 3.59 -0.35
CA GLY A 337 -7.56 3.40 -1.14
C GLY A 337 -7.80 2.51 -2.35
N TRP A 338 -7.54 3.05 -3.54
CA TRP A 338 -7.64 2.32 -4.82
C TRP A 338 -6.25 2.00 -5.34
N GLY A 339 -5.79 0.78 -5.07
CA GLY A 339 -4.47 0.30 -5.50
C GLY A 339 -4.51 -0.27 -6.91
N THR A 340 -4.63 -1.60 -7.00
CA THR A 340 -4.57 -2.38 -8.25
C THR A 340 -5.21 -1.74 -9.49
N PRO A 341 -6.42 -1.15 -9.44
CA PRO A 341 -7.00 -0.53 -10.63
C PRO A 341 -6.15 0.61 -11.20
N PHE A 342 -5.49 1.41 -10.35
CA PHE A 342 -4.62 2.50 -10.79
C PHE A 342 -3.32 2.04 -11.47
N LEU A 343 -2.93 0.76 -11.35
CA LEU A 343 -1.84 0.20 -12.15
C LEU A 343 -2.14 0.25 -13.66
N LEU A 344 -3.42 0.36 -14.05
CA LEU A 344 -3.86 0.48 -15.44
C LEU A 344 -4.05 1.94 -15.89
N VAL A 345 -3.54 2.91 -15.12
CA VAL A 345 -3.68 4.35 -15.37
C VAL A 345 -2.29 4.99 -15.53
N PRO A 346 -1.71 4.99 -16.75
CA PRO A 346 -0.37 5.56 -17.00
C PRO A 346 -0.26 7.05 -16.64
N GLU A 347 -1.39 7.78 -16.69
CA GLU A 347 -1.50 9.16 -16.23
C GLU A 347 -1.28 9.33 -14.72
N ALA A 348 -1.29 8.25 -13.93
CA ALA A 348 -1.19 8.28 -12.47
C ALA A 348 -0.07 7.40 -11.91
N THR A 349 0.34 6.35 -12.63
CA THR A 349 1.34 5.37 -12.19
C THR A 349 2.44 5.17 -13.21
N THR A 350 3.55 4.56 -12.77
CA THR A 350 4.74 4.31 -13.59
C THR A 350 4.90 2.82 -13.80
N VAL A 351 4.04 2.28 -14.66
CA VAL A 351 4.06 0.89 -15.13
C VAL A 351 4.53 0.90 -16.59
N ASP A 352 5.47 0.02 -16.93
CA ASP A 352 5.93 -0.15 -18.32
C ASP A 352 4.86 -0.80 -19.22
N GLU A 353 5.03 -0.65 -20.53
CA GLU A 353 4.06 -1.08 -21.54
C GLU A 353 3.81 -2.59 -21.53
N ASP A 354 4.87 -3.40 -21.46
CA ASP A 354 4.76 -4.87 -21.41
C ASP A 354 3.97 -5.32 -20.17
N THR A 355 4.25 -4.70 -19.02
CA THR A 355 3.55 -5.00 -17.77
C THR A 355 2.10 -4.52 -17.79
N LEU A 356 1.79 -3.37 -18.40
CA LEU A 356 0.41 -2.91 -18.61
C LEU A 356 -0.41 -3.93 -19.42
N HIS A 357 0.15 -4.43 -20.51
CA HIS A 357 -0.52 -5.45 -21.34
C HIS A 357 -0.69 -6.77 -20.59
N LEU A 358 0.30 -7.18 -19.80
CA LEU A 358 0.20 -8.37 -18.95
C LEU A 358 -0.91 -8.22 -17.91
N LEU A 359 -1.02 -7.06 -17.26
CA LEU A 359 -2.09 -6.76 -16.30
C LEU A 359 -3.48 -6.82 -16.95
N CYS A 360 -3.65 -6.24 -18.15
CA CYS A 360 -4.92 -6.28 -18.88
C CYS A 360 -5.33 -7.70 -19.29
N ALA A 361 -4.36 -8.58 -19.56
CA ALA A 361 -4.60 -9.96 -19.96
C ALA A 361 -4.81 -10.91 -18.77
N ALA A 362 -4.45 -10.50 -17.56
CA ALA A 362 -4.46 -11.36 -16.38
C ALA A 362 -5.87 -11.86 -16.04
N GLY A 363 -6.01 -13.18 -15.93
CA GLY A 363 -7.17 -13.86 -15.38
C GLY A 363 -7.00 -14.21 -13.90
N LYS A 364 -7.99 -14.90 -13.32
CA LYS A 364 -7.97 -15.32 -11.91
C LYS A 364 -6.82 -16.27 -11.57
N GLU A 365 -6.49 -17.18 -12.49
CA GLU A 365 -5.44 -18.19 -12.28
C GLU A 365 -4.01 -17.64 -12.44
N ASP A 366 -3.87 -16.43 -13.01
CA ASP A 366 -2.58 -15.79 -13.24
C ASP A 366 -2.06 -15.06 -11.99
N VAL A 367 -2.96 -14.72 -11.06
CA VAL A 367 -2.62 -14.06 -9.80
C VAL A 367 -2.67 -15.07 -8.66
N VAL A 368 -1.53 -15.33 -8.04
CA VAL A 368 -1.39 -16.36 -7.01
C VAL A 368 -0.84 -15.82 -5.71
N LEU A 369 -1.34 -16.35 -4.59
CA LEU A 369 -0.81 -16.07 -3.27
C LEU A 369 0.49 -16.87 -3.05
N SER A 370 1.61 -16.28 -3.46
CA SER A 370 2.88 -17.00 -3.56
C SER A 370 3.69 -17.02 -2.26
N LYS A 371 4.66 -17.94 -2.18
CA LYS A 371 5.74 -17.98 -1.18
C LYS A 371 7.04 -17.39 -1.74
N ASN A 372 7.02 -16.70 -2.89
CA ASN A 372 8.24 -16.28 -3.62
C ASN A 372 9.03 -15.16 -2.92
N SER A 373 8.47 -14.53 -1.88
CA SER A 373 9.08 -13.39 -1.22
C SER A 373 10.30 -13.84 -0.41
N PRO A 374 11.43 -13.13 -0.52
CA PRO A 374 12.58 -13.38 0.33
C PRO A 374 12.33 -13.14 1.82
N LEU A 375 11.30 -12.35 2.17
CA LEU A 375 10.91 -12.06 3.55
C LEU A 375 10.18 -13.22 4.25
N GLY A 376 9.83 -14.28 3.52
CA GLY A 376 9.02 -15.38 4.05
C GLY A 376 7.55 -15.01 4.28
N VAL A 377 7.13 -13.81 3.89
CA VAL A 377 5.73 -13.35 3.92
C VAL A 377 5.07 -13.62 2.57
N ARG A 378 3.84 -14.12 2.57
CA ARG A 378 3.09 -14.36 1.33
C ARG A 378 2.74 -13.05 0.64
N PHE A 379 2.61 -13.07 -0.67
CA PHE A 379 2.20 -11.90 -1.44
C PHE A 379 1.54 -12.32 -2.74
N HIS A 380 0.66 -11.47 -3.26
CA HIS A 380 0.06 -11.69 -4.57
C HIS A 380 1.08 -11.47 -5.68
N TYR A 381 1.28 -12.51 -6.46
CA TYR A 381 2.26 -12.59 -7.53
C TYR A 381 1.55 -12.79 -8.86
N LEU A 382 1.89 -11.97 -9.83
CA LEU A 382 1.44 -12.14 -11.20
C LEU A 382 2.43 -13.04 -11.95
N ARG A 383 1.94 -14.14 -12.53
CA ARG A 383 2.76 -15.02 -13.36
C ARG A 383 3.08 -14.39 -14.71
N GLY A 384 4.18 -14.83 -15.33
CA GLY A 384 4.52 -14.43 -16.70
C GLY A 384 5.21 -13.07 -16.83
N THR A 385 5.57 -12.41 -15.72
CA THR A 385 6.41 -11.21 -15.73
C THR A 385 7.78 -11.49 -16.36
N THR A 386 8.49 -10.45 -16.77
CA THR A 386 9.85 -10.62 -17.31
C THR A 386 10.82 -11.16 -16.26
N ALA A 387 10.60 -10.87 -14.97
CA ALA A 387 11.33 -11.49 -13.87
C ALA A 387 10.98 -12.96 -13.63
N ASP A 388 9.72 -13.37 -13.81
CA ASP A 388 9.35 -14.80 -13.77
C ASP A 388 10.12 -15.58 -14.85
N LYS A 389 10.13 -15.05 -16.07
CA LYS A 389 10.87 -15.62 -17.21
C LYS A 389 12.37 -15.70 -16.92
N GLU A 390 12.96 -14.61 -16.40
CA GLU A 390 14.38 -14.58 -16.06
C GLU A 390 14.74 -15.59 -14.97
N LYS A 391 13.91 -15.70 -13.92
CA LYS A 391 14.09 -16.69 -12.86
C LYS A 391 14.14 -18.11 -13.44
N ASN A 392 13.15 -18.46 -14.27
CA ASN A 392 13.07 -19.79 -14.88
C ASN A 392 14.25 -20.08 -15.82
N ASP A 393 14.69 -19.09 -16.59
CA ASP A 393 15.86 -19.20 -17.45
C ASP A 393 17.15 -19.43 -16.64
N ARG A 394 17.36 -18.69 -15.54
CA ARG A 394 18.50 -18.91 -14.63
C ARG A 394 18.49 -20.30 -14.00
N ILE A 395 17.32 -20.80 -13.61
CA ILE A 395 17.14 -22.17 -13.12
C ILE A 395 17.58 -23.18 -14.18
N SER A 396 17.10 -23.02 -15.43
CA SER A 396 17.43 -23.92 -16.54
C SER A 396 18.92 -23.95 -16.88
N ARG A 397 19.63 -22.83 -16.66
CA ARG A 397 21.08 -22.70 -16.87
C ARG A 397 21.92 -23.16 -15.66
N GLY A 398 21.29 -23.73 -14.63
CA GLY A 398 21.98 -24.23 -13.43
C GLY A 398 22.56 -23.12 -12.53
N LYS A 399 22.08 -21.88 -12.66
CA LYS A 399 22.51 -20.73 -11.86
C LYS A 399 21.31 -20.03 -11.20
N PRO A 400 20.53 -20.75 -10.38
CA PRO A 400 19.32 -20.20 -9.79
C PRO A 400 19.65 -19.07 -8.80
N GLY A 401 18.71 -18.14 -8.65
CA GLY A 401 18.84 -16.96 -7.79
C GLY A 401 19.35 -15.70 -8.50
N SER A 402 19.41 -14.59 -7.77
CA SER A 402 19.85 -13.28 -8.24
C SER A 402 21.23 -12.87 -7.71
N PRO A 403 21.96 -11.97 -8.42
CA PRO A 403 23.22 -11.42 -7.91
C PRO A 403 23.07 -10.64 -6.59
N CYS A 404 21.86 -10.16 -6.27
CA CYS A 404 21.53 -9.42 -5.05
C CYS A 404 22.40 -8.17 -4.83
N THR A 405 22.34 -7.22 -5.77
CA THR A 405 23.09 -5.95 -5.71
C THR A 405 22.60 -5.04 -4.59
N GLU A 406 21.28 -4.90 -4.42
CA GLU A 406 20.66 -3.94 -3.51
C GLU A 406 20.65 -4.40 -2.04
N LYS A 407 20.56 -5.71 -1.80
CA LYS A 407 20.61 -6.34 -0.46
C LYS A 407 19.57 -5.84 0.57
N HIS A 408 18.51 -5.12 0.19
CA HIS A 408 17.47 -4.66 1.14
C HIS A 408 16.70 -5.79 1.82
N LEU A 409 16.67 -6.99 1.23
CA LEU A 409 15.99 -8.17 1.77
C LEU A 409 16.97 -9.27 2.25
N ALA A 410 18.22 -8.90 2.51
CA ALA A 410 19.25 -9.80 2.99
C ALA A 410 19.21 -9.89 4.53
N PHE A 411 18.39 -10.82 5.06
CA PHE A 411 18.18 -10.99 6.50
C PHE A 411 18.50 -12.40 7.02
N ASN A 412 18.84 -13.34 6.14
CA ASN A 412 19.02 -14.75 6.51
C ASN A 412 20.51 -15.05 6.78
N THR A 413 20.81 -15.68 7.92
CA THR A 413 22.18 -16.07 8.35
C THR A 413 22.33 -17.59 8.47
N GLU A 414 21.50 -18.38 7.77
CA GLU A 414 21.50 -19.84 7.87
C GLU A 414 22.85 -20.47 7.47
N PHE A 415 23.53 -19.87 6.48
CA PHE A 415 24.78 -20.40 5.93
C PHE A 415 25.97 -19.44 6.02
N THR A 416 25.76 -18.20 6.46
CA THR A 416 26.77 -17.15 6.45
C THR A 416 26.62 -16.25 7.66
N GLU A 417 27.75 -15.75 8.18
CA GLU A 417 27.76 -14.76 9.28
C GLU A 417 27.11 -13.45 8.84
N GLU A 418 27.50 -12.94 7.66
CA GLU A 418 26.82 -11.81 7.04
C GLU A 418 25.45 -12.25 6.48
N PRO A 419 24.36 -11.52 6.76
CA PRO A 419 23.06 -11.84 6.22
C PRO A 419 23.02 -11.87 4.68
N VAL A 420 22.42 -12.91 4.12
CA VAL A 420 22.18 -13.08 2.68
C VAL A 420 20.68 -13.11 2.38
N CYS A 421 20.33 -12.80 1.13
CA CYS A 421 18.96 -12.87 0.66
C CYS A 421 18.66 -14.30 0.20
N THR A 422 17.48 -14.83 0.54
CA THR A 422 17.06 -16.19 0.14
C THR A 422 16.81 -16.33 -1.37
N ALA A 423 16.60 -15.21 -2.07
CA ALA A 423 16.57 -15.17 -3.53
C ALA A 423 17.95 -14.90 -4.18
N SER A 424 19.06 -14.96 -3.41
CA SER A 424 20.40 -14.77 -3.96
C SER A 424 20.99 -16.08 -4.49
N ILE A 425 21.85 -15.97 -5.51
CA ILE A 425 22.63 -17.11 -6.03
C ILE A 425 23.37 -17.83 -4.90
N LYS A 426 24.01 -17.05 -4.02
CA LYS A 426 24.79 -17.57 -2.89
C LYS A 426 23.93 -18.44 -1.97
N TYR A 427 22.77 -17.95 -1.53
CA TYR A 427 21.88 -18.72 -0.65
C TYR A 427 21.33 -19.97 -1.35
N GLN A 428 20.81 -19.82 -2.57
CA GLN A 428 20.17 -20.94 -3.26
C GLN A 428 21.17 -22.05 -3.56
N GLN A 429 22.40 -21.75 -3.98
CA GLN A 429 23.45 -22.77 -4.17
C GLN A 429 23.76 -23.54 -2.89
N LEU A 430 23.93 -22.84 -1.76
CA LEU A 430 24.23 -23.47 -0.46
C LEU A 430 23.06 -24.33 0.01
N LYS A 431 21.82 -23.84 -0.13
CA LYS A 431 20.63 -24.57 0.28
C LYS A 431 20.38 -25.81 -0.59
N ILE A 432 20.57 -25.71 -1.90
CA ILE A 432 20.44 -26.84 -2.84
C ILE A 432 21.48 -27.92 -2.51
N ALA A 433 22.74 -27.54 -2.26
CA ALA A 433 23.79 -28.48 -1.86
C ALA A 433 23.46 -29.17 -0.53
N GLN A 434 22.92 -28.44 0.45
CA GLN A 434 22.43 -29.02 1.70
C GLN A 434 21.32 -30.04 1.42
N LEU A 435 20.29 -29.70 0.63
CA LEU A 435 19.19 -30.61 0.29
C LEU A 435 19.67 -31.89 -0.39
N GLN A 436 20.65 -31.79 -1.30
CA GLN A 436 21.26 -32.95 -1.96
C GLN A 436 22.01 -33.86 -0.97
N SER A 437 22.69 -33.26 0.02
CA SER A 437 23.42 -34.03 1.05
C SER A 437 22.51 -34.85 1.97
N LEU A 438 21.25 -34.44 2.14
CA LEU A 438 20.28 -35.09 3.02
C LEU A 438 19.71 -36.39 2.45
N LYS A 439 19.90 -36.68 1.15
CA LYS A 439 19.40 -37.88 0.46
C LYS A 439 17.91 -38.15 0.73
N LEU A 440 17.09 -37.09 0.66
CA LEU A 440 15.66 -37.16 0.89
C LEU A 440 14.95 -38.02 -0.17
N PRO A 441 13.77 -38.59 0.14
CA PRO A 441 12.90 -39.19 -0.86
C PRO A 441 12.62 -38.21 -2.02
N TYR A 442 12.55 -38.72 -3.25
CA TYR A 442 12.43 -37.89 -4.47
C TYR A 442 11.35 -36.81 -4.37
N HIS A 443 10.14 -37.18 -3.94
CA HIS A 443 9.03 -36.23 -3.84
C HIS A 443 9.26 -35.13 -2.80
N GLU A 444 9.86 -35.46 -1.66
CA GLU A 444 10.20 -34.49 -0.61
C GLU A 444 11.34 -33.57 -1.05
N TYR A 445 12.34 -34.12 -1.75
CA TYR A 445 13.43 -33.34 -2.33
C TYR A 445 12.91 -32.32 -3.36
N GLU A 446 12.10 -32.76 -4.32
CA GLU A 446 11.54 -31.90 -5.37
C GLU A 446 10.68 -30.79 -4.78
N HIS A 447 9.85 -31.09 -3.78
CA HIS A 447 9.05 -30.09 -3.08
C HIS A 447 9.92 -29.02 -2.43
N ARG A 448 10.91 -29.42 -1.61
CA ARG A 448 11.81 -28.47 -0.93
C ARG A 448 12.72 -27.72 -1.90
N LEU A 449 13.15 -28.36 -2.98
CA LEU A 449 13.91 -27.71 -4.04
C LEU A 449 13.08 -26.59 -4.67
N LYS A 450 11.81 -26.88 -4.99
CA LYS A 450 10.89 -25.87 -5.55
C LYS A 450 10.74 -24.66 -4.64
N GLU A 451 10.55 -24.84 -3.33
CA GLU A 451 10.44 -23.72 -2.39
C GLU A 451 11.67 -22.79 -2.37
N VAL A 452 12.87 -23.34 -2.63
CA VAL A 452 14.11 -22.59 -2.76
C VAL A 452 14.18 -21.85 -4.09
N LEU A 453 13.85 -22.54 -5.18
CA LEU A 453 13.92 -22.00 -6.55
C LEU A 453 12.86 -20.93 -6.84
N ASP A 454 11.69 -21.02 -6.19
CA ASP A 454 10.58 -20.08 -6.32
C ASP A 454 10.94 -18.66 -5.83
N LYS A 455 12.00 -18.50 -5.01
CA LYS A 455 12.39 -17.20 -4.45
C LYS A 455 12.91 -16.26 -5.53
N GLU A 456 12.41 -15.02 -5.50
CA GLU A 456 12.69 -14.03 -6.56
C GLU A 456 13.18 -12.69 -6.02
N CYS A 457 13.95 -11.95 -6.83
CA CYS A 457 14.44 -10.64 -6.45
C CYS A 457 13.35 -9.57 -6.55
N LEU A 458 12.88 -9.09 -5.40
CA LEU A 458 11.92 -7.98 -5.36
C LEU A 458 12.57 -6.60 -5.39
N CYS A 459 13.82 -6.46 -4.93
CA CYS A 459 14.48 -5.15 -4.82
C CYS A 459 14.69 -4.48 -6.17
N VAL A 460 15.13 -5.25 -7.17
CA VAL A 460 15.38 -4.75 -8.52
C VAL A 460 14.14 -4.88 -9.39
N GLY A 461 13.44 -6.02 -9.33
CA GLY A 461 12.24 -6.26 -10.13
C GLY A 461 11.13 -5.24 -9.91
N LEU A 462 10.90 -4.79 -8.67
CA LEU A 462 9.88 -3.76 -8.37
C LEU A 462 10.34 -2.33 -8.67
N SER A 463 11.63 -2.12 -8.99
CA SER A 463 12.23 -0.81 -9.26
C SER A 463 12.41 -0.54 -10.76
N ASN A 464 12.58 -1.60 -11.56
CA ASN A 464 12.89 -1.50 -12.99
C ASN A 464 11.77 -0.90 -13.84
N ALA A 465 10.51 -0.89 -13.39
CA ALA A 465 9.42 -0.28 -14.16
C ALA A 465 9.68 1.21 -14.46
N ALA A 466 10.19 1.98 -13.49
CA ALA A 466 10.55 3.39 -13.70
C ALA A 466 11.75 3.55 -14.63
N ALA A 467 12.73 2.64 -14.55
CA ALA A 467 13.88 2.61 -15.42
C ALA A 467 13.46 2.41 -16.90
N ALA A 468 12.55 1.46 -17.14
CA ALA A 468 11.99 1.18 -18.46
C ALA A 468 11.17 2.37 -18.99
N VAL A 469 10.24 2.90 -18.20
CA VAL A 469 9.37 4.02 -18.61
C VAL A 469 10.18 5.27 -18.98
N TYR A 470 11.22 5.59 -18.22
CA TYR A 470 12.02 6.80 -18.44
C TYR A 470 13.25 6.58 -19.32
N ASN A 471 13.48 5.37 -19.83
CA ASN A 471 14.65 4.99 -20.61
C ASN A 471 15.97 5.32 -19.88
N ILE A 472 16.05 4.96 -18.61
CA ILE A 472 17.21 5.19 -17.74
C ILE A 472 17.69 3.86 -17.18
N SER A 473 19.01 3.66 -17.12
CA SER A 473 19.58 2.49 -16.42
C SER A 473 19.48 2.66 -14.91
N PHE A 474 18.85 1.68 -14.24
CA PHE A 474 18.88 1.49 -12.79
C PHE A 474 20.05 0.59 -12.37
N VAL A 475 19.91 -0.73 -12.53
CA VAL A 475 21.00 -1.70 -12.34
C VAL A 475 21.46 -2.19 -13.72
N LYS A 476 22.76 -2.02 -14.01
CA LYS A 476 23.34 -2.39 -15.30
C LYS A 476 23.13 -3.88 -15.59
N ASN A 477 22.65 -4.20 -16.80
CA ASN A 477 22.37 -5.57 -17.28
C ASN A 477 21.34 -6.33 -16.44
N TYR A 478 20.47 -5.63 -15.70
CA TYR A 478 19.39 -6.28 -14.95
C TYR A 478 18.07 -5.55 -15.16
N GLU A 479 17.31 -5.99 -16.16
CA GLU A 479 16.12 -5.28 -16.68
C GLU A 479 14.79 -5.96 -16.34
N ALA A 480 14.85 -7.13 -15.70
CA ALA A 480 13.66 -7.88 -15.32
C ALA A 480 12.73 -7.08 -14.39
N ILE A 481 11.42 -7.12 -14.65
CA ILE A 481 10.39 -6.36 -13.95
C ILE A 481 9.43 -7.33 -13.25
N ASN A 482 9.01 -6.96 -12.04
CA ASN A 482 8.06 -7.67 -11.21
C ASN A 482 6.90 -6.78 -10.82
N ILE A 483 5.71 -7.35 -10.67
CA ILE A 483 4.54 -6.62 -10.20
C ILE A 483 3.68 -7.50 -9.29
N CYS A 484 3.01 -6.88 -8.32
CA CYS A 484 2.25 -7.57 -7.28
C CYS A 484 0.81 -7.01 -7.20
N PRO A 485 -0.01 -7.11 -8.26
CA PRO A 485 -1.38 -6.64 -8.22
C PRO A 485 -2.21 -7.49 -7.26
N GLY A 486 -3.25 -6.91 -6.67
CA GLY A 486 -4.25 -7.71 -5.94
C GLY A 486 -5.12 -8.53 -6.88
N PRO A 487 -5.82 -9.58 -6.39
CA PRO A 487 -6.63 -10.51 -7.20
C PRO A 487 -7.69 -9.82 -8.07
N ASN A 488 -8.13 -8.63 -7.65
CA ASN A 488 -9.13 -7.84 -8.35
C ASN A 488 -8.72 -7.44 -9.78
N ILE A 489 -7.42 -7.50 -10.14
CA ILE A 489 -6.94 -7.18 -11.49
C ILE A 489 -7.63 -8.02 -12.57
N ALA A 490 -8.02 -9.26 -12.26
CA ALA A 490 -8.70 -10.17 -13.18
C ALA A 490 -10.03 -9.64 -13.75
N HIS A 491 -10.53 -8.52 -13.21
CA HIS A 491 -11.76 -7.87 -13.65
C HIS A 491 -11.52 -6.55 -14.39
N PHE A 492 -10.27 -6.07 -14.50
CA PHE A 492 -9.90 -4.85 -15.21
C PHE A 492 -9.01 -5.19 -16.42
N SER A 493 -9.61 -5.17 -17.62
CA SER A 493 -8.94 -5.65 -18.84
C SER A 493 -8.46 -4.55 -19.79
N LYS A 494 -8.48 -3.29 -19.35
CA LYS A 494 -8.17 -2.14 -20.20
C LYS A 494 -7.28 -1.13 -19.50
N ILE A 495 -6.33 -0.58 -20.25
CA ILE A 495 -5.63 0.64 -19.90
C ILE A 495 -6.64 1.79 -20.02
N VAL A 496 -6.73 2.64 -19.01
CA VAL A 496 -7.72 3.74 -18.98
C VAL A 496 -7.08 5.08 -18.60
N SER A 497 -7.72 6.16 -19.03
CA SER A 497 -7.33 7.52 -18.63
C SER A 497 -7.61 7.77 -17.14
N LEU A 498 -6.99 8.81 -16.58
CA LEU A 498 -7.28 9.23 -15.20
C LEU A 498 -8.76 9.58 -15.04
N GLN A 499 -9.34 10.26 -16.03
CA GLN A 499 -10.75 10.64 -16.03
C GLN A 499 -11.66 9.41 -15.94
N ASN A 500 -11.45 8.41 -16.80
CA ASN A 500 -12.26 7.18 -16.79
C ASN A 500 -12.15 6.41 -15.47
N MET A 501 -10.95 6.35 -14.86
CA MET A 501 -10.79 5.72 -13.54
C MET A 501 -11.54 6.49 -12.45
N VAL A 502 -11.43 7.81 -12.42
CA VAL A 502 -12.13 8.64 -11.43
C VAL A 502 -13.65 8.61 -11.62
N ASP A 503 -14.10 8.61 -12.87
CA ASP A 503 -15.51 8.44 -13.23
C ASP A 503 -16.03 7.06 -12.80
N HIS A 504 -15.21 6.01 -12.90
CA HIS A 504 -15.55 4.68 -12.36
C HIS A 504 -15.68 4.70 -10.84
N ILE A 505 -14.75 5.33 -10.14
CA ILE A 505 -14.78 5.46 -8.67
C ILE A 505 -16.04 6.20 -8.20
N TYR A 506 -16.47 7.22 -8.95
CA TYR A 506 -17.67 8.00 -8.63
C TYR A 506 -18.95 7.51 -9.31
N GLY A 507 -18.93 6.36 -9.98
CA GLY A 507 -20.12 5.72 -10.54
C GLY A 507 -20.70 6.41 -11.79
N ARG A 508 -19.90 7.22 -12.49
CA ARG A 508 -20.28 7.85 -13.77
C ARG A 508 -20.05 6.95 -14.98
N THR A 509 -19.13 5.99 -14.86
CA THR A 509 -18.86 4.96 -15.87
C THR A 509 -18.53 3.64 -15.19
N ASN A 510 -18.43 2.56 -15.96
CA ASN A 510 -17.98 1.26 -15.49
C ASN A 510 -16.86 0.74 -16.41
N ILE A 511 -15.68 0.52 -15.85
CA ILE A 511 -14.50 0.03 -16.60
C ILE A 511 -14.23 -1.47 -16.43
N LEU A 512 -15.08 -2.19 -15.69
CA LEU A 512 -14.93 -3.62 -15.47
C LEU A 512 -15.22 -4.42 -16.75
N ALA A 513 -14.47 -5.50 -16.96
CA ALA A 513 -14.57 -6.34 -18.14
C ALA A 513 -15.84 -7.21 -18.17
N ASN A 514 -16.35 -7.58 -16.99
CA ASN A 514 -17.54 -8.41 -16.83
C ASN A 514 -18.32 -8.04 -15.56
N ASN A 515 -19.63 -8.26 -15.59
CA ASN A 515 -20.51 -8.03 -14.43
C ASN A 515 -20.52 -9.19 -13.43
N ASN A 516 -19.66 -10.21 -13.62
CA ASN A 516 -19.57 -11.40 -12.76
C ASN A 516 -18.53 -11.25 -11.64
N ARG A 517 -18.01 -10.04 -11.41
CA ARG A 517 -17.13 -9.76 -10.29
C ARG A 517 -17.92 -9.94 -8.98
N PRO A 518 -17.50 -10.82 -8.06
CA PRO A 518 -18.15 -10.94 -6.76
C PRO A 518 -17.94 -9.66 -5.94
N HIS A 519 -18.90 -9.31 -5.08
CA HIS A 519 -18.74 -8.24 -4.11
C HIS A 519 -17.45 -8.42 -3.28
N VAL A 520 -16.79 -7.32 -2.90
CA VAL A 520 -15.47 -7.31 -2.24
C VAL A 520 -15.40 -8.22 -1.00
N PHE A 521 -16.46 -8.25 -0.20
CA PHE A 521 -16.58 -9.15 0.97
C PHE A 521 -16.65 -10.64 0.60
N ILE A 522 -17.35 -10.99 -0.48
CA ILE A 522 -17.41 -12.37 -0.98
C ILE A 522 -16.07 -12.77 -1.59
N ALA A 523 -15.45 -11.85 -2.35
CA ALA A 523 -14.12 -12.06 -2.92
C ALA A 523 -13.09 -12.34 -1.81
N GLU A 524 -13.09 -11.55 -0.73
CA GLU A 524 -12.23 -11.79 0.42
C GLU A 524 -12.55 -13.12 1.11
N LEU A 525 -13.82 -13.43 1.36
CA LEU A 525 -14.24 -14.69 1.99
C LEU A 525 -13.73 -15.91 1.21
N HIS A 526 -13.84 -15.91 -0.11
CA HIS A 526 -13.30 -17.00 -0.94
C HIS A 526 -11.78 -17.13 -0.82
N LEU A 527 -11.04 -16.02 -0.70
CA LEU A 527 -9.60 -16.05 -0.48
C LEU A 527 -9.23 -16.66 0.88
N TYR A 528 -10.00 -16.35 1.94
CA TYR A 528 -9.81 -16.95 3.26
C TYR A 528 -10.14 -18.46 3.25
N ILE A 529 -11.17 -18.89 2.53
CA ILE A 529 -11.49 -20.32 2.39
C ILE A 529 -10.40 -21.05 1.61
N ALA A 530 -9.92 -20.48 0.50
CA ALA A 530 -8.82 -21.05 -0.27
C ALA A 530 -7.54 -21.15 0.57
N TYR A 531 -7.21 -20.10 1.34
CA TYR A 531 -6.09 -20.11 2.27
C TYR A 531 -6.24 -21.19 3.35
N LEU A 532 -7.43 -21.35 3.93
CA LEU A 532 -7.69 -22.40 4.92
C LEU A 532 -7.47 -23.80 4.35
N LYS A 533 -7.97 -24.07 3.12
CA LYS A 533 -7.77 -25.35 2.43
C LYS A 533 -6.28 -25.65 2.25
N GLU A 534 -5.54 -24.69 1.71
CA GLU A 534 -4.10 -24.84 1.51
C GLU A 534 -3.37 -25.08 2.84
N GLN A 535 -3.70 -24.32 3.89
CA GLN A 535 -3.09 -24.51 5.21
C GLN A 535 -3.37 -25.89 5.83
N LEU A 536 -4.51 -26.51 5.51
CA LEU A 536 -4.84 -27.86 5.95
C LEU A 536 -4.10 -28.92 5.12
N GLU A 537 -3.93 -28.70 3.82
CA GLU A 537 -3.20 -29.63 2.94
C GLU A 537 -1.70 -29.66 3.27
N GLU A 538 -1.12 -28.53 3.65
CA GLU A 538 0.32 -28.40 3.95
C GLU A 538 0.70 -28.79 5.39
N ASP A 539 -0.26 -29.03 6.28
CA ASP A 539 0.02 -29.23 7.70
C ASP A 539 0.30 -30.69 8.05
N GLU A 540 1.59 -31.06 8.04
CA GLU A 540 2.10 -32.37 8.48
C GLU A 540 1.80 -32.67 9.98
N GLN A 541 1.40 -31.66 10.78
CA GLN A 541 1.11 -31.76 12.21
C GLN A 541 -0.37 -31.51 12.54
N LEU A 542 -1.27 -31.80 11.60
CA LEU A 542 -2.72 -31.61 11.74
C LEU A 542 -3.31 -32.19 13.04
N ASN A 543 -2.73 -33.30 13.53
CA ASN A 543 -3.13 -34.01 14.75
C ASN A 543 -2.60 -33.41 16.05
N SER A 544 -1.85 -32.30 16.00
CA SER A 544 -1.42 -31.60 17.21
C SER A 544 -2.58 -30.78 17.81
N THR A 545 -2.71 -30.80 19.14
CA THR A 545 -3.77 -30.09 19.87
C THR A 545 -3.79 -28.58 19.59
N ASN A 546 -2.61 -27.98 19.38
CA ASN A 546 -2.50 -26.54 19.11
C ASN A 546 -2.99 -26.18 17.70
N ARG A 547 -2.63 -26.96 16.68
CA ARG A 547 -3.11 -26.73 15.30
C ARG A 547 -4.59 -27.00 15.16
N THR A 548 -5.10 -28.02 15.84
CA THR A 548 -6.54 -28.27 15.92
C THR A 548 -7.29 -27.04 16.44
N LYS A 549 -6.85 -26.47 17.58
CA LYS A 549 -7.45 -25.26 18.17
C LYS A 549 -7.40 -24.05 17.23
N TYR A 550 -6.26 -23.83 16.58
CA TYR A 550 -6.10 -22.75 15.61
C TYR A 550 -7.15 -22.85 14.49
N PHE A 551 -7.24 -23.99 13.80
CA PHE A 551 -8.19 -24.16 12.70
C PHE A 551 -9.64 -24.11 13.16
N THR A 552 -9.95 -24.62 14.35
CA THR A 552 -11.30 -24.50 14.91
C THR A 552 -11.66 -23.04 15.18
N SER A 553 -10.74 -22.26 15.77
CA SER A 553 -10.94 -20.82 15.95
C SER A 553 -11.10 -20.10 14.61
N TYR A 554 -10.28 -20.44 13.61
CA TYR A 554 -10.33 -19.85 12.28
C TYR A 554 -11.69 -20.09 11.60
N ILE A 555 -12.18 -21.34 11.62
CA ILE A 555 -13.48 -21.72 11.07
C ILE A 555 -14.62 -20.98 11.80
N ASN A 556 -14.55 -20.89 13.14
CA ASN A 556 -15.55 -20.16 13.91
C ASN A 556 -15.57 -18.66 13.54
N ASN A 557 -14.39 -18.03 13.42
CA ASN A 557 -14.28 -16.63 13.01
C ASN A 557 -14.86 -16.40 11.60
N LEU A 558 -14.67 -17.35 10.66
CA LEU A 558 -15.31 -17.28 9.34
C LEU A 558 -16.83 -17.38 9.42
N HIS A 559 -17.36 -18.28 10.27
CA HIS A 559 -18.81 -18.39 10.48
C HIS A 559 -19.39 -17.10 11.07
N GLU A 560 -18.75 -16.50 12.08
CA GLU A 560 -19.16 -15.20 12.62
C GLU A 560 -19.17 -14.11 11.55
N GLY A 561 -18.17 -14.09 10.67
CA GLY A 561 -18.12 -13.18 9.53
C GLY A 561 -19.24 -13.41 8.51
N ILE A 562 -19.56 -14.67 8.20
CA ILE A 562 -20.68 -15.04 7.31
C ILE A 562 -22.02 -14.63 7.92
N ASP A 563 -22.23 -14.87 9.22
CA ASP A 563 -23.46 -14.49 9.92
C ASP A 563 -23.64 -12.97 9.91
N TYR A 564 -22.56 -12.22 10.14
CA TYR A 564 -22.56 -10.77 10.00
C TYR A 564 -22.98 -10.34 8.58
N TYR A 565 -22.46 -11.00 7.54
CA TYR A 565 -22.84 -10.72 6.15
C TYR A 565 -24.28 -11.10 5.78
N PHE A 566 -24.82 -12.19 6.35
CA PHE A 566 -26.25 -12.49 6.24
C PHE A 566 -27.09 -11.38 6.87
N ASN A 567 -26.68 -10.84 8.01
CA ASN A 567 -27.40 -9.74 8.67
C ASN A 567 -27.41 -8.47 7.81
N LEU A 568 -26.29 -8.09 7.19
CA LEU A 568 -26.23 -6.96 6.25
C LEU A 568 -27.19 -7.14 5.06
N THR A 569 -27.32 -8.37 4.56
CA THR A 569 -28.23 -8.68 3.46
C THR A 569 -29.69 -8.66 3.90
N ASN A 570 -30.02 -9.28 5.05
CA ASN A 570 -31.38 -9.36 5.57
C ASN A 570 -31.95 -7.99 5.98
N THR A 571 -31.08 -7.05 6.34
CA THR A 571 -31.43 -5.65 6.65
C THR A 571 -31.52 -4.76 5.40
N GLY A 572 -31.23 -5.30 4.21
CA GLY A 572 -31.29 -4.57 2.95
C GLY A 572 -30.12 -3.61 2.70
N LEU A 573 -29.07 -3.66 3.52
CA LEU A 573 -27.88 -2.83 3.36
C LEU A 573 -27.02 -3.29 2.16
N ILE A 574 -27.00 -4.59 1.89
CA ILE A 574 -26.43 -5.17 0.67
C ILE A 574 -27.58 -5.72 -0.17
N THR A 575 -27.77 -5.16 -1.37
CA THR A 575 -28.88 -5.50 -2.28
C THR A 575 -28.48 -6.42 -3.43
N ASP A 576 -27.21 -6.82 -3.51
CA ASP A 576 -26.73 -7.76 -4.53
C ASP A 576 -27.43 -9.13 -4.37
N THR A 577 -28.23 -9.48 -5.38
CA THR A 577 -29.01 -10.72 -5.42
C THR A 577 -28.16 -11.99 -5.37
N ASN A 578 -26.92 -11.94 -5.86
CA ASN A 578 -26.01 -13.08 -5.86
C ASN A 578 -25.27 -13.23 -4.52
N PHE A 579 -25.25 -12.19 -3.68
CA PHE A 579 -24.50 -12.16 -2.44
C PHE A 579 -24.96 -13.25 -1.46
N LYS A 580 -26.28 -13.39 -1.26
CA LYS A 580 -26.85 -14.41 -0.37
C LYS A 580 -26.55 -15.83 -0.87
N ALA A 581 -26.61 -16.06 -2.17
CA ALA A 581 -26.30 -17.36 -2.77
C ALA A 581 -24.80 -17.70 -2.61
N ALA A 582 -23.92 -16.70 -2.75
CA ALA A 582 -22.50 -16.87 -2.51
C ALA A 582 -22.18 -17.19 -1.04
N LEU A 583 -22.83 -16.52 -0.07
CA LEU A 583 -22.69 -16.84 1.36
C LEU A 583 -23.11 -18.29 1.67
N LEU A 584 -24.25 -18.74 1.14
CA LEU A 584 -24.71 -20.13 1.31
C LEU A 584 -23.72 -21.14 0.71
N THR A 585 -23.09 -20.80 -0.41
CA THR A 585 -22.07 -21.63 -1.04
C THR A 585 -20.81 -21.72 -0.18
N ALA A 586 -20.30 -20.58 0.28
CA ALA A 586 -19.16 -20.49 1.18
C ALA A 586 -19.38 -21.24 2.50
N GLN A 587 -20.59 -21.15 3.08
CA GLN A 587 -20.94 -21.88 4.30
C GLN A 587 -20.90 -23.40 4.11
N LYS A 588 -21.42 -23.90 2.98
CA LYS A 588 -21.34 -25.33 2.64
C LYS A 588 -19.90 -25.79 2.45
N GLU A 589 -19.07 -24.97 1.83
CA GLU A 589 -17.66 -25.26 1.61
C GLU A 589 -16.88 -25.36 2.93
N ILE A 590 -17.09 -24.41 3.84
CA ILE A 590 -16.50 -24.44 5.19
C ILE A 590 -16.99 -25.66 5.98
N GLN A 591 -18.28 -26.01 5.88
CA GLN A 591 -18.83 -27.19 6.55
C GLN A 591 -18.22 -28.49 6.01
N ALA A 592 -17.98 -28.57 4.69
CA ALA A 592 -17.30 -29.70 4.08
C ALA A 592 -15.85 -29.84 4.60
N ILE A 593 -15.11 -28.73 4.68
CA ILE A 593 -13.75 -28.68 5.25
C ILE A 593 -13.76 -29.14 6.72
N ALA A 594 -14.68 -28.62 7.53
CA ALA A 594 -14.81 -29.00 8.93
C ALA A 594 -15.13 -30.49 9.11
N THR A 595 -15.97 -31.05 8.24
CA THR A 595 -16.35 -32.48 8.27
C THR A 595 -15.18 -33.38 7.84
N MET A 596 -14.43 -33.00 6.80
CA MET A 596 -13.22 -33.72 6.38
C MET A 596 -12.18 -33.76 7.50
N LYS A 597 -12.05 -32.67 8.28
CA LYS A 597 -11.18 -32.64 9.46
C LYS A 597 -11.62 -33.64 10.54
N ILE A 598 -12.93 -33.76 10.81
CA ILE A 598 -13.47 -34.73 11.79
C ILE A 598 -13.21 -36.19 11.35
N LEU A 599 -13.16 -36.45 10.04
CA LEU A 599 -12.87 -37.79 9.50
C LEU A 599 -11.36 -38.14 9.51
N CYS A 600 -10.49 -37.14 9.60
CA CYS A 600 -9.02 -37.31 9.64
C CYS A 600 -8.43 -37.30 11.06
N MET A 601 -9.23 -36.95 12.08
CA MET A 601 -8.91 -37.02 13.51
C MET A 601 -9.47 -38.31 14.11
#